data_AF-A0AAD1F1V0-F1
#
_entry.id   AF-A0AAD1F1V0-F1
#
_cell.length_a   1.000
_cell.length_b   1.000
_cell.length_c   1.000
_cell.angle_alpha   90.00
_cell.angle_beta   90.00
_cell.angle_gamma   90.00
#
_symmetry.space_group_name_H-M   'P 1'
#
loop_
_entity.id
_entity.type
_entity.pdbx_description
1 polymer ?
#
loop_
_entity_poly.entity_id
_entity_poly.type
_entity_poly.pdbx_seq_one_letter_code
_entity_poly.pdbx_strand_id
1 'polypeptide(L)'
;MIAWKIAAIMLPFKHPGEGLMRIYCTTCGHKGRISSREEVTRTYVKLYCQCLDAECGHTWVSTLAFSHTLRPSAQHLDTLLLDRFKSLPADQQKALFEMMKGQAVA
;
A
#
# COMPACT_ATOMS: atom_id res chain seq x y z
N MET A 1 34.59 7.28 28.73
CA MET A 1 33.86 6.54 29.79
C MET A 1 33.28 7.61 30.70
N ILE A 2 31.97 7.88 30.78
CA ILE A 2 30.91 6.97 31.23
C ILE A 2 29.56 7.52 30.72
N ALA A 3 28.76 6.60 30.17
CA ALA A 3 27.29 6.53 30.16
C ALA A 3 26.45 7.63 29.47
N TRP A 4 26.36 7.55 28.14
CA TRP A 4 25.14 7.87 27.37
C TRP A 4 24.10 6.74 27.48
N LYS A 5 23.58 6.49 28.68
CA LYS A 5 22.54 5.47 28.85
C LYS A 5 21.46 5.99 29.80
N ILE A 6 20.22 5.87 29.31
CA ILE A 6 18.96 5.84 30.04
C ILE A 6 18.33 7.22 30.28
N ALA A 7 17.41 7.61 29.38
CA ALA A 7 16.06 8.07 29.71
C ALA A 7 15.36 8.69 28.47
N ALA A 8 15.13 7.88 27.42
CA ALA A 8 14.08 8.18 26.44
C ALA A 8 12.75 7.67 27.04
N ILE A 9 12.22 8.43 27.99
CA ILE A 9 10.92 8.21 28.63
C ILE A 9 9.87 8.95 27.79
N MET A 10 8.82 8.22 27.40
CA MET A 10 7.52 8.72 26.94
C MET A 10 7.48 9.55 25.66
N LEU A 11 7.53 8.88 24.51
CA LEU A 11 6.56 9.15 23.46
C LEU A 11 5.45 8.10 23.60
N PRO A 12 4.17 8.46 23.84
CA PRO A 12 3.07 7.55 23.67
C PRO A 12 2.95 7.32 22.17
N PHE A 13 3.62 6.26 21.68
CA PHE A 13 3.52 5.86 20.29
C PHE A 13 2.12 5.31 20.05
N LYS A 14 1.21 6.24 19.75
CA LYS A 14 0.02 6.14 18.91
C LYS A 14 -0.90 4.94 19.21
N HIS A 15 -2.08 5.24 19.78
CA HIS A 15 -3.19 4.29 19.90
C HIS A 15 -3.33 3.44 18.61
N PRO A 16 -3.15 2.12 18.67
CA PRO A 16 -3.22 1.25 17.50
C PRO A 16 -4.70 0.94 17.21
N GLY A 17 -5.42 1.89 16.64
CA GLY A 17 -6.87 1.77 16.47
C GLY A 17 -7.46 2.34 15.18
N GLU A 18 -6.67 3.02 14.35
CA GLU A 18 -7.19 3.77 13.21
C GLU A 18 -6.58 3.23 11.90
N GLY A 19 -7.32 2.35 11.21
CA GLY A 19 -7.00 1.88 9.86
C GLY A 19 -6.62 0.40 9.68
N LEU A 20 -6.92 -0.50 10.63
CA LEU A 20 -6.65 -1.92 10.42
C LEU A 20 -7.65 -2.55 9.42
N MET A 21 -7.11 -3.28 8.43
CA MET A 21 -7.87 -4.19 7.57
C MET A 21 -8.80 -5.06 8.42
N ARG A 22 -10.11 -5.02 8.13
CA ARG A 22 -11.10 -5.87 8.80
C ARG A 22 -11.24 -7.17 8.01
N ILE A 23 -11.29 -8.29 8.73
CA ILE A 23 -11.60 -9.59 8.16
C ILE A 23 -12.81 -10.18 8.89
N TYR A 24 -13.64 -10.92 8.17
CA TYR A 24 -14.85 -11.55 8.69
C TYR A 24 -14.76 -13.06 8.55
N CYS A 25 -15.32 -13.77 9.52
CA CYS A 25 -15.45 -15.20 9.49
C CYS A 25 -16.44 -15.61 8.39
N THR A 26 -16.04 -16.53 7.51
CA THR A 26 -16.89 -17.05 6.43
C THR A 26 -18.02 -17.95 6.93
N THR A 27 -17.90 -18.45 8.16
CA THR A 27 -18.86 -19.41 8.74
C THR A 27 -20.02 -18.72 9.45
N CYS A 28 -19.74 -17.66 10.23
CA CYS A 28 -20.74 -16.97 11.05
C CYS A 28 -20.86 -15.46 10.78
N GLY A 29 -20.02 -14.89 9.92
CA GLY A 29 -20.02 -13.45 9.60
C GLY A 29 -19.42 -12.53 10.68
N HIS A 30 -19.11 -13.04 11.88
CA HIS A 30 -18.50 -12.24 12.94
C HIS A 30 -17.09 -11.76 12.58
N LYS A 31 -16.63 -10.71 13.28
CA LYS A 31 -15.30 -10.13 13.07
C LYS A 31 -14.21 -11.14 13.45
N GLY A 32 -13.22 -11.27 12.57
CA GLY A 32 -11.99 -11.99 12.85
C GLY A 32 -10.87 -11.06 13.34
N ARG A 33 -9.95 -11.64 14.11
CA ARG A 33 -8.65 -11.06 14.45
C ARG A 33 -7.56 -11.75 13.62
N ILE A 34 -6.67 -10.97 13.03
CA ILE A 34 -5.43 -11.47 12.42
C ILE A 34 -4.43 -11.72 13.57
N SER A 35 -4.03 -12.97 13.77
CA SER A 35 -3.10 -13.37 14.84
C SER A 35 -1.63 -13.24 14.40
N SER A 36 -1.33 -13.62 13.16
CA SER A 36 0.00 -13.51 12.58
C SER A 36 -0.06 -13.29 11.06
N ARG A 37 1.07 -12.84 10.51
CA ARG A 37 1.25 -12.55 9.09
C ARG A 37 2.53 -13.22 8.61
N GLU A 38 2.44 -13.97 7.52
CA GLU A 38 3.58 -14.56 6.81
C GLU A 38 3.71 -13.85 5.46
N GLU A 39 4.77 -13.06 5.30
CA GLU A 39 5.09 -12.41 4.03
C GLU A 39 5.89 -13.38 3.16
N VAL A 40 5.29 -13.85 2.07
CA VAL A 40 5.97 -14.73 1.11
C VAL A 40 6.67 -13.88 0.04
N THR A 41 5.98 -12.85 -0.44
CA THR A 41 6.55 -11.82 -1.32
C THR A 41 5.94 -10.47 -0.98
N ARG A 42 6.50 -9.37 -1.53
CA ARG A 42 5.91 -8.03 -1.37
C ARG A 42 4.46 -7.91 -1.83
N THR A 43 4.02 -8.81 -2.71
CA THR A 43 2.69 -8.83 -3.31
C THR A 43 1.82 -9.98 -2.84
N TYR A 44 2.34 -10.89 -2.01
CA TYR A 44 1.61 -12.07 -1.55
C TYR A 44 1.90 -12.37 -0.08
N VAL A 45 0.84 -12.41 0.72
CA VAL A 45 0.89 -12.53 2.16
C VAL A 45 -0.18 -13.50 2.63
N LYS A 46 0.17 -14.39 3.57
CA LYS A 46 -0.82 -15.20 4.29
C LYS A 46 -1.13 -14.55 5.64
N LEU A 47 -2.41 -14.47 5.96
CA LEU A 47 -2.96 -13.93 7.20
C LEU A 47 -3.61 -15.07 7.98
N TYR A 48 -3.06 -15.40 9.14
CA TYR A 48 -3.64 -16.37 10.04
C TYR A 48 -4.66 -15.65 10.92
N CYS A 49 -5.89 -16.15 10.93
CA CYS A 49 -7.06 -15.45 11.46
C CYS A 49 -7.85 -16.33 12.41
N GLN A 50 -8.49 -15.71 13.39
CA GLN A 50 -9.39 -16.36 14.34
C GLN A 50 -10.66 -15.54 14.55
N CYS A 51 -11.80 -16.21 14.59
CA CYS A 51 -13.09 -15.58 14.88
C CYS A 51 -13.11 -15.07 16.32
N LEU A 52 -13.62 -13.86 16.53
CA LEU A 52 -13.75 -13.28 17.87
C LEU A 52 -15.00 -13.74 18.61
N ASP A 53 -15.93 -14.38 17.90
CA ASP A 53 -17.09 -14.99 18.53
C ASP A 53 -16.68 -16.33 19.20
N ALA A 54 -16.92 -16.40 20.50
CA ALA A 54 -16.51 -17.53 21.35
C ALA A 54 -17.28 -18.82 21.02
N GLU A 55 -18.51 -18.71 20.51
CA GLU A 55 -19.29 -19.86 20.08
C GLU A 55 -18.80 -20.41 18.74
N CYS A 56 -18.35 -19.53 17.83
CA CYS A 56 -17.85 -19.94 16.54
C CYS A 56 -16.43 -20.55 16.60
N GLY A 57 -15.48 -19.87 17.25
CA GLY A 57 -14.10 -20.36 17.42
C GLY A 57 -13.28 -20.63 16.13
N HIS A 58 -13.84 -20.35 14.94
CA HIS A 58 -13.24 -20.70 13.66
C HIS A 58 -11.87 -20.04 13.48
N THR A 59 -10.89 -20.82 13.03
CA THR A 59 -9.54 -20.38 12.67
C THR A 59 -9.28 -20.68 11.20
N TRP A 60 -8.69 -19.73 10.48
CA TRP A 60 -8.49 -19.87 9.03
C TRP A 60 -7.27 -19.09 8.54
N VAL A 61 -6.83 -19.42 7.33
CA VAL A 61 -5.80 -18.67 6.60
C VAL A 61 -6.47 -17.91 5.47
N SER A 62 -6.23 -16.60 5.41
CA SER A 62 -6.66 -15.73 4.31
C SER A 62 -5.45 -15.22 3.55
N THR A 63 -5.52 -15.25 2.22
CA THR A 63 -4.46 -14.71 1.37
C THR A 63 -4.75 -13.26 1.02
N LEU A 64 -3.79 -12.38 1.26
CA LEU A 64 -3.78 -11.02 0.73
C LEU A 64 -2.78 -10.95 -0.41
N ALA A 65 -3.27 -10.71 -1.63
CA ALA A 65 -2.45 -10.64 -2.83
C ALA A 65 -2.75 -9.38 -3.65
N PHE A 66 -1.71 -8.76 -4.21
CA PHE A 66 -1.86 -7.73 -5.23
C PHE A 66 -2.48 -8.36 -6.48
N SER A 67 -3.54 -7.75 -6.99
CA SER A 67 -4.18 -8.17 -8.24
C SER A 67 -3.65 -7.35 -9.41
N HIS A 68 -3.99 -6.07 -9.45
CA HIS A 68 -3.59 -5.15 -10.51
C HIS A 68 -3.68 -3.69 -10.05
N THR A 69 -3.04 -2.82 -10.80
CA THR A 69 -3.04 -1.38 -10.58
C THR A 69 -4.23 -0.74 -11.29
N LEU A 70 -5.15 -0.09 -10.54
CA LEU A 70 -6.24 0.71 -11.13
C LEU A 70 -5.74 2.08 -11.60
N ARG A 71 -4.88 2.71 -10.79
CA ARG A 71 -4.21 3.97 -11.11
C ARG A 71 -2.72 3.84 -10.78
N PRO A 72 -1.81 4.09 -11.73
CA PRO A 72 -0.38 4.03 -11.46
C PRO A 72 -0.01 5.03 -10.37
N SER A 73 1.01 4.67 -9.60
CA SER A 73 1.60 5.60 -8.63
C SER A 73 2.00 6.90 -9.33
N ALA A 74 1.88 8.04 -8.64
CA ALA A 74 2.39 9.31 -9.14
C ALA A 74 3.91 9.24 -9.43
N GLN A 75 4.63 8.33 -8.75
CA GLN A 75 6.04 8.04 -9.04
C GLN A 75 6.27 7.44 -10.44
N HIS A 76 5.23 6.92 -11.09
CA HIS A 76 5.27 6.42 -12.46
C HIS A 76 4.76 7.45 -13.48
N LEU A 77 4.32 8.63 -13.06
CA LEU A 77 3.75 9.63 -13.97
C LEU A 77 4.79 10.11 -14.98
N ASP A 78 6.01 10.41 -14.53
CA ASP A 78 7.07 10.89 -15.41
C ASP A 78 7.42 9.89 -16.51
N THR A 79 7.54 8.61 -16.14
CA THR A 79 7.77 7.53 -17.12
C THR A 79 6.61 7.40 -18.10
N LEU A 80 5.37 7.48 -17.62
CA LEU A 80 4.18 7.42 -18.50
C LEU A 80 4.10 8.62 -19.45
N LEU A 81 4.45 9.83 -18.99
CA LEU A 81 4.50 11.02 -19.83
C LEU A 81 5.57 10.89 -20.92
N LEU A 82 6.75 10.39 -20.55
CA LEU A 82 7.84 10.14 -21.50
C LEU A 82 7.47 9.06 -22.52
N ASP A 83 6.88 7.96 -22.08
CA ASP A 83 6.45 6.88 -22.97
C ASP A 83 5.34 7.35 -23.92
N ARG A 84 4.40 8.16 -23.40
CA ARG A 84 3.38 8.78 -24.23
C ARG A 84 3.99 9.72 -25.26
N PHE A 85 4.93 10.57 -24.86
CA PHE A 85 5.62 11.49 -25.76
C PHE A 85 6.35 10.73 -26.89
N LYS A 86 7.10 9.67 -26.54
CA LYS A 86 7.78 8.81 -27.51
C LYS A 86 6.83 8.10 -28.48
N SER A 87 5.62 7.78 -28.04
CA SER A 87 4.61 7.11 -28.87
C SER A 87 3.93 8.01 -29.90
N LEU A 88 4.10 9.34 -29.80
CA LEU A 88 3.50 10.28 -30.75
C LEU A 88 4.25 10.29 -32.08
N PRO A 89 3.57 10.52 -33.23
CA PRO A 89 4.24 10.80 -34.50
C PRO A 89 5.15 12.02 -34.41
N ALA A 90 6.22 12.05 -35.21
CA ALA A 90 7.24 13.10 -35.17
C ALA A 90 6.67 14.52 -35.35
N ASP A 91 5.63 14.68 -36.17
CA ASP A 91 4.98 15.96 -36.42
C ASP A 91 4.25 16.48 -35.17
N GLN A 92 3.58 15.56 -34.44
CA GLN A 92 2.89 15.88 -33.19
C GLN A 92 3.88 16.16 -32.06
N GLN A 93 5.00 15.44 -32.00
CA GLN A 93 6.08 15.72 -31.03
C GLN A 93 6.64 17.14 -31.22
N LYS A 94 6.91 17.54 -32.48
CA LYS A 94 7.39 18.89 -32.82
C LYS A 94 6.37 19.95 -32.42
N ALA A 95 5.09 19.75 -32.77
CA ALA A 95 4.04 20.70 -32.40
C ALA A 95 3.94 20.88 -30.87
N LEU A 96 3.96 19.78 -30.10
CA LEU A 96 3.99 19.82 -28.64
C LEU A 96 5.21 20.58 -28.10
N PHE A 97 6.38 20.32 -28.68
CA PHE A 97 7.61 21.00 -28.29
C PHE A 97 7.55 22.50 -28.56
N GLU A 98 7.02 22.93 -29.72
CA GLU A 98 6.80 24.34 -30.04
C GLU A 98 5.78 25.00 -29.11
N MET A 99 4.70 24.29 -28.73
CA MET A 99 3.73 24.80 -27.76
C MET A 99 4.37 25.02 -26.37
N MET A 100 5.23 24.10 -25.92
CA MET A 100 5.88 24.20 -24.62
C MET A 100 7.00 25.25 -24.55
N LYS A 101 7.66 25.58 -25.67
CA LYS A 101 8.68 26.64 -25.73
C LYS A 101 8.14 28.02 -25.29
N GLY A 102 6.84 28.25 -25.38
CA GLY A 102 6.18 29.49 -24.93
C GLY A 102 5.91 29.55 -23.42
N GLN A 103 6.10 28.46 -22.69
CA GLN A 103 5.86 28.35 -21.25
C GLN A 103 7.18 28.07 -20.52
N ALA A 104 8.08 29.05 -20.49
CA ALA A 104 9.21 29.00 -19.57
C ALA A 104 8.66 29.13 -18.14
N VAL A 105 8.78 28.06 -17.37
CA VAL A 105 8.40 27.95 -15.96
C VAL A 105 9.18 28.99 -15.15
N ALA A 106 8.44 29.84 -14.43
CA ALA A 106 8.98 30.77 -13.42
C ALA A 106 9.29 30.04 -12.10
#